data_AF-A0A376LPV0-F1
#
_entry.id   AF-A0A376LPV0-F1
#
_cell.length_a   1.000
_cell.length_b   1.000
_cell.length_c   1.000
_cell.angle_alpha   90.00
_cell.angle_beta   90.00
_cell.angle_gamma   90.00
#
_symmetry.space_group_name_H-M   'P 1'
#
loop_
_entity.id
_entity.type
_entity.pdbx_description
1 polymer ?
#
loop_
_entity_poly.entity_id
_entity_poly.type
_entity_poly.pdbx_seq_one_letter_code
_entity_poly.pdbx_strand_id
1 'polypeptide(L)' 'MSFELPALPYAKDALAPHISAETIEYHYGKHHQTYVTNLNNLIKGTAF' A
#
# COMPACT_ATOMS: atom_id res chain seq x y z
N MET A 1 2.42 -15.13 10.19
CA MET A 1 2.08 -13.72 10.54
C MET A 1 1.56 -13.07 9.26
N SER A 2 0.71 -12.06 9.32
CA SER A 2 0.25 -11.35 8.11
C SER A 2 1.10 -10.12 7.85
N PHE A 3 1.41 -9.86 6.59
CA PHE A 3 1.99 -8.59 6.16
C PHE A 3 0.96 -7.47 6.28
N GLU A 4 1.42 -6.28 6.69
CA GLU A 4 0.61 -5.08 6.82
C GLU A 4 1.08 -3.99 5.84
N LEU A 5 0.14 -3.16 5.39
CA LEU A 5 0.47 -1.98 4.59
C LEU A 5 1.07 -0.91 5.52
N PRO A 6 2.33 -0.50 5.36
CA PRO A 6 2.94 0.50 6.25
C PRO A 6 2.24 1.84 6.10
N ALA A 7 1.96 2.52 7.20
CA ALA A 7 1.38 3.86 7.16
C ALA A 7 2.31 4.83 6.40
N LEU A 8 1.72 5.76 5.64
CA LEU A 8 2.48 6.84 5.02
C LEU A 8 3.11 7.71 6.11
N PRO A 9 4.39 8.08 6.00
CA PRO A 9 5.05 8.97 6.96
C PRO A 9 4.73 10.46 6.71
N TYR A 10 3.78 10.75 5.81
CA TYR A 10 3.38 12.08 5.38
C TYR A 10 1.91 12.11 4.94
N ALA A 11 1.33 13.31 4.85
CA ALA A 11 -0.01 13.51 4.30
C ALA A 11 -0.06 13.20 2.80
N LYS A 12 -1.24 12.78 2.29
CA LYS A 12 -1.40 12.32 0.89
C LYS A 12 -1.01 13.37 -0.16
N ASP A 13 -1.08 14.65 0.17
CA ASP A 13 -0.78 15.80 -0.67
C ASP A 13 0.63 16.37 -0.46
N ALA A 14 1.41 15.83 0.48
CA ALA A 14 2.73 16.36 0.85
C ALA A 14 3.77 16.37 -0.28
N LEU A 15 3.49 15.66 -1.38
CA LEU A 15 4.38 15.55 -2.54
C LEU A 15 3.92 16.41 -3.73
N ALA A 16 2.84 17.17 -3.60
CA ALA A 16 2.37 18.08 -4.64
C ALA A 16 3.32 19.29 -4.81
N PRO A 17 3.48 19.84 -6.03
CA PRO A 17 2.84 19.44 -7.30
C PRO A 17 3.55 18.29 -8.03
N HIS A 18 4.64 17.75 -7.48
CA HIS A 18 5.45 16.72 -8.15
C HIS A 18 4.71 15.38 -8.26
N ILE A 19 3.93 15.02 -7.23
CA ILE A 19 3.02 13.89 -7.22
C ILE A 19 1.69 14.36 -6.63
N SER A 20 0.59 14.16 -7.35
CA SER A 20 -0.73 14.59 -6.88
C SER A 20 -1.23 13.69 -5.74
N ALA A 21 -2.10 14.25 -4.89
CA ALA A 21 -2.78 13.48 -3.85
C ALA A 21 -3.61 12.33 -4.43
N GLU A 22 -4.22 12.54 -5.60
CA GLU A 22 -4.95 11.49 -6.34
C GLU A 22 -4.03 10.32 -6.72
N THR A 23 -2.82 10.60 -7.21
CA THR A 23 -1.84 9.54 -7.49
C THR A 23 -1.52 8.75 -6.22
N ILE A 24 -1.35 9.40 -5.06
CA ILE A 24 -1.12 8.69 -3.80
C ILE A 24 -2.35 7.89 -3.35
N GLU A 25 -3.57 8.40 -3.52
CA GLU A 25 -4.83 7.70 -3.23
C GLU A 25 -4.90 6.35 -3.98
N TYR A 26 -4.62 6.36 -5.27
CA TYR A 26 -4.63 5.14 -6.08
C TYR A 26 -3.39 4.27 -5.82
N HIS A 27 -2.18 4.84 -5.84
CA HIS A 27 -0.95 4.08 -5.72
C HIS A 27 -0.82 3.41 -4.35
N TYR A 28 -0.91 4.19 -3.27
CA TYR A 28 -0.84 3.63 -1.92
C TYR A 28 -2.15 2.94 -1.53
N GLY A 29 -3.28 3.64 -1.67
CA GLY A 29 -4.57 3.19 -1.15
C GLY A 29 -5.22 2.04 -1.93
N LYS A 30 -4.89 1.85 -3.22
CA LYS A 30 -5.40 0.74 -4.03
C LYS A 30 -4.30 -0.24 -4.43
N HIS A 31 -3.27 0.20 -5.15
CA HIS A 31 -2.28 -0.71 -5.72
C HIS A 31 -1.44 -1.40 -4.64
N HIS A 32 -0.79 -0.63 -3.74
CA HIS A 32 0.02 -1.20 -2.65
C HIS A 32 -0.82 -2.06 -1.70
N GLN A 33 -2.02 -1.59 -1.32
CA GLN A 33 -2.95 -2.37 -0.52
C GLN A 33 -3.32 -3.71 -1.20
N THR A 34 -3.56 -3.70 -2.51
CA THR A 34 -3.88 -4.93 -3.27
C THR A 34 -2.72 -5.91 -3.26
N TYR A 35 -1.48 -5.44 -3.39
CA TYR A 35 -0.30 -6.30 -3.29
C TYR A 35 -0.18 -6.97 -1.92
N VAL A 36 -0.35 -6.20 -0.83
CA VAL A 36 -0.32 -6.76 0.55
C VAL A 36 -1.42 -7.81 0.74
N THR A 37 -2.65 -7.51 0.31
CA THR A 37 -3.78 -8.44 0.39
C THR A 37 -3.51 -9.72 -0.39
N ASN A 38 -3.04 -9.61 -1.64
CA ASN A 38 -2.78 -10.78 -2.49
C ASN A 38 -1.60 -11.61 -1.98
N LEU A 39 -0.54 -10.96 -1.47
CA LEU A 39 0.58 -11.66 -0.85
C LEU A 39 0.09 -12.53 0.32
N ASN A 40 -0.66 -11.95 1.26
CA ASN A 40 -1.22 -12.68 2.40
C ASN A 40 -2.12 -13.85 1.97
N ASN A 41 -2.88 -13.70 0.89
CA ASN A 41 -3.72 -14.77 0.36
C ASN A 41 -2.88 -15.91 -0.25
N LEU A 42 -1.82 -15.59 -0.97
CA LEU A 42 -0.98 -16.56 -1.69
C LEU A 42 -0.07 -17.37 -0.76
N ILE A 43 0.43 -16.76 0.32
CA ILE A 43 1.35 -17.42 1.25
C ILE A 43 0.64 -18.14 2.40
N LYS A 44 -0.69 -18.08 2.45
CA LYS A 44 -1.48 -18.67 3.53
C LYS A 44 -1.17 -20.17 3.66
N GLY A 45 -0.69 -20.58 4.83
CA GLY A 45 -0.35 -21.98 5.13
C GLY A 45 1.04 -22.41 4.61
N THR A 46 1.82 -21.48 4.08
CA THR A 46 3.24 -21.69 3.79
C THR A 46 4.09 -21.38 5.02
N ALA A 47 5.41 -21.56 4.92
CA ALA A 47 6.35 -21.16 5.96
C ALA A 47 6.55 -19.63 6.07
N PHE A 48 5.91 -18.86 5.18
CA PHE A 48 5.92 -17.40 5.12
C PHE A 48 4.63 -16.82 5.72
#